data_AF-A0A7X8UFY4-F1
#
_entry.id   AF-A0A7X8UFY4-F1
#
_cell.length_a   1.000
_cell.length_b   1.000
_cell.length_c   1.000
_cell.angle_alpha   90.00
_cell.angle_beta   90.00
_cell.angle_gamma   90.00
#
_symmetry.space_group_name_H-M   'P 1'
#
loop_
_entity.id
_entity.type
_entity.pdbx_description
1 polymer ?
#
loop_
_entity_poly.entity_id
_entity_poly.type
_entity_poly.pdbx_seq_one_letter_code
_entity_poly.pdbx_strand_id
1 'polypeptide(L)'
;MELTETLKGTFAPLADYIAAHPEIILAGNEVSIPQEVRGEFYRRFDEARRAVVVSHLDSLPVDAAALARRTAEVEREVTGLLGLQRIDAPVDLASFLENPAEGLARVLYNRMFDLLQGKLSGEEFEAQAGEDIRAAAVQLYRLGYERWAALSIIRMLDPEEGFGVELDEDSKPFLAPLREIAFGRQAHHPTMRLPEFVLRLRGSGRLVAVKVPLAREVDGYGVRYKPAVRPRKKTGDTSYTLDSRVILLSLMESPGSIPVFADIYECTRTSPDVMIEFAAAGELEDSFALDLVRKHLWDLKPKDGGSVVVIGPLPAEPPDLPGARLVAPCFDTAGLGALIEPLRA
;
A
#
# COMPACT_ATOMS: atom_id res chain seq x y z
N MET A 1 30.65 -18.21 -16.10
CA MET A 1 29.81 -17.00 -15.98
C MET A 1 30.75 -15.81 -16.00
N GLU A 2 30.70 -14.99 -17.04
CA GLU A 2 31.44 -13.72 -17.05
C GLU A 2 30.61 -12.68 -16.29
N LEU A 3 31.06 -12.36 -15.07
CA LEU A 3 30.51 -11.30 -14.24
C LEU A 3 31.30 -10.02 -14.48
N THR A 4 30.64 -8.87 -14.37
CA THR A 4 31.29 -7.57 -14.27
C THR A 4 32.16 -7.49 -13.00
N GLU A 5 33.15 -6.60 -12.95
CA GLU A 5 34.01 -6.43 -11.77
C GLU A 5 33.19 -6.13 -10.49
N THR A 6 32.11 -5.36 -10.61
CA THR A 6 31.19 -5.04 -9.52
C THR A 6 30.47 -6.28 -8.98
N LEU A 7 29.99 -7.16 -9.86
CA LEU A 7 29.28 -8.37 -9.43
C LEU A 7 30.23 -9.48 -8.96
N LYS A 8 31.48 -9.53 -9.44
CA LYS A 8 32.44 -10.56 -9.04
C LYS A 8 32.59 -10.66 -7.52
N GLY A 9 32.74 -9.52 -6.83
CA GLY A 9 32.86 -9.48 -5.37
C GLY A 9 31.60 -9.97 -4.65
N THR A 10 30.43 -9.53 -5.13
CA THR A 10 29.12 -9.87 -4.54
C THR A 10 28.74 -11.34 -4.73
N PHE A 11 29.10 -11.93 -5.87
CA PHE A 11 28.70 -13.29 -6.23
C PHE A 11 29.76 -14.35 -5.93
N ALA A 12 31.02 -13.98 -5.67
CA ALA A 12 32.10 -14.93 -5.39
C ALA A 12 31.72 -15.96 -4.31
N PRO A 13 31.17 -15.59 -3.13
CA PRO A 13 30.80 -16.58 -2.12
C PRO A 13 29.78 -17.61 -2.58
N LEU A 14 28.83 -17.21 -3.44
CA LEU A 14 27.83 -18.12 -4.00
C LEU A 14 28.42 -18.98 -5.12
N ALA A 15 29.21 -18.38 -6.01
CA ALA A 15 29.87 -19.08 -7.10
C ALA A 15 30.82 -20.16 -6.58
N ASP A 16 31.62 -19.84 -5.56
CA ASP A 16 32.53 -20.79 -4.91
C ASP A 16 31.76 -21.94 -4.26
N TYR A 17 30.61 -21.64 -3.63
CA TYR A 17 29.76 -22.66 -3.03
C TYR A 17 29.15 -23.59 -4.09
N ILE A 18 28.64 -23.05 -5.19
CA ILE A 18 28.12 -23.87 -6.30
C ILE A 18 29.23 -24.74 -6.89
N ALA A 19 30.45 -24.19 -7.08
CA ALA A 19 31.59 -24.94 -7.62
C ALA A 19 32.06 -26.07 -6.69
N ALA A 20 31.94 -25.88 -5.37
CA ALA A 20 32.29 -26.89 -4.38
C ALA A 20 31.25 -28.02 -4.24
N HIS A 21 30.04 -27.84 -4.80
CA HIS A 21 28.90 -28.74 -4.65
C HIS A 21 28.33 -29.14 -6.04
N PRO A 22 28.98 -30.07 -6.77
CA PRO A 22 28.57 -30.48 -8.12
C PRO A 22 27.19 -31.15 -8.17
N GLU A 23 26.63 -31.55 -7.03
CA GLU A 23 25.25 -32.03 -6.88
C GLU A 23 24.20 -30.93 -7.08
N ILE A 24 24.60 -29.65 -7.05
CA ILE A 24 23.75 -28.51 -7.41
C ILE A 24 23.71 -28.39 -8.94
N ILE A 25 22.53 -28.60 -9.52
CA ILE A 25 22.33 -28.51 -10.97
C ILE A 25 21.64 -27.18 -11.28
N LEU A 26 22.32 -26.34 -12.06
CA LEU A 26 21.83 -25.06 -12.56
C LEU A 26 22.02 -25.03 -14.09
N ALA A 27 21.21 -25.80 -14.80
CA ALA A 27 21.21 -25.86 -16.27
C ALA A 27 20.08 -24.99 -16.86
N GLY A 28 20.15 -24.66 -18.15
CA GLY A 28 19.21 -23.71 -18.78
C GLY A 28 17.71 -24.02 -18.61
N ASN A 29 17.34 -25.28 -18.38
CA ASN A 29 15.95 -25.71 -18.14
C ASN A 29 15.76 -26.49 -16.83
N GLU A 30 16.79 -26.63 -16.00
CA GLU A 30 16.75 -27.45 -14.79
C GLU A 30 17.44 -26.74 -13.62
N VAL A 31 16.73 -26.67 -12.49
CA VAL A 31 17.27 -26.26 -11.19
C VAL A 31 17.03 -27.39 -10.21
N SER A 32 18.10 -28.02 -9.74
CA SER A 32 18.05 -29.06 -8.71
C SER A 32 19.03 -28.71 -7.60
N ILE A 33 18.51 -28.50 -6.39
CA ILE A 33 19.30 -28.16 -5.20
C ILE A 33 18.96 -29.20 -4.12
N PRO A 34 19.88 -30.16 -3.85
CA PRO A 34 19.67 -31.21 -2.85
C PRO A 34 19.39 -30.66 -1.46
N GLN A 35 18.61 -31.38 -0.67
CA GLN A 35 18.12 -30.90 0.63
C GLN A 35 19.27 -30.55 1.59
N GLU A 36 20.35 -31.31 1.53
CA GLU A 36 21.54 -31.23 2.38
C GLU A 36 22.29 -29.90 2.20
N VAL A 37 22.30 -29.36 0.99
CA VAL A 37 23.02 -28.12 0.64
C VAL A 37 22.10 -26.92 0.46
N ARG A 38 20.78 -27.15 0.42
CA ARG A 38 19.75 -26.16 0.08
C ARG A 38 19.73 -24.95 1.00
N GLY A 39 19.82 -25.16 2.31
CA GLY A 39 19.74 -24.06 3.29
C GLY A 39 20.86 -23.04 3.11
N GLU A 40 22.10 -23.53 3.00
CA GLU A 40 23.28 -22.69 2.81
C GLU A 40 23.33 -22.07 1.41
N PHE A 41 22.87 -22.78 0.37
CA PHE A 41 22.67 -22.21 -0.96
C PHE A 41 21.78 -20.97 -0.90
N TYR A 42 20.57 -21.10 -0.33
CA TYR A 42 19.63 -19.98 -0.29
C TYR A 42 20.10 -18.84 0.62
N ARG A 43 20.82 -19.14 1.71
CA ARG A 43 21.46 -18.10 2.53
C ARG A 43 22.40 -17.22 1.69
N ARG A 44 23.30 -17.83 0.93
CA ARG A 44 24.26 -17.12 0.04
C ARG A 44 23.57 -16.46 -1.14
N PHE A 45 22.56 -17.10 -1.70
CA PHE A 45 21.74 -16.56 -2.77
C PHE A 45 21.05 -15.26 -2.32
N ASP A 46 20.45 -15.26 -1.14
CA ASP A 46 19.77 -14.09 -0.56
C ASP A 46 20.76 -12.98 -0.20
N GLU A 47 21.95 -13.34 0.32
CA GLU A 47 23.03 -12.38 0.58
C GLU A 47 23.50 -11.67 -0.69
N ALA A 48 23.70 -12.40 -1.78
CA ALA A 48 24.08 -11.81 -3.06
C ALA A 48 22.97 -10.90 -3.62
N ARG A 49 21.68 -11.30 -3.56
CA ARG A 49 20.56 -10.43 -3.95
C ARG A 49 20.52 -9.14 -3.14
N ARG A 50 20.65 -9.24 -1.81
CA ARG A 50 20.70 -8.07 -0.93
C ARG A 50 21.86 -7.15 -1.28
N ALA A 51 23.04 -7.68 -1.52
CA ALA A 51 24.22 -6.89 -1.86
C ALA A 51 24.05 -6.12 -3.18
N VAL A 52 23.42 -6.74 -4.20
CA VAL A 52 23.03 -6.03 -5.44
C VAL A 52 22.09 -4.87 -5.12
N VAL A 53 21.03 -5.11 -4.34
CA VAL A 53 20.11 -4.02 -3.94
C VAL A 53 20.83 -2.90 -3.21
N VAL A 54 21.68 -3.22 -2.24
CA VAL A 54 22.44 -2.24 -1.45
C VAL A 54 23.27 -1.33 -2.36
N SER A 55 23.90 -1.87 -3.42
CA SER A 55 24.64 -1.04 -4.38
C SER A 55 23.76 -0.07 -5.20
N HIS A 56 22.45 -0.26 -5.23
CA HIS A 56 21.51 0.61 -5.93
C HIS A 56 20.75 1.57 -5.02
N LEU A 57 20.74 1.37 -3.69
CA LEU A 57 19.90 2.14 -2.76
C LEU A 57 20.12 3.66 -2.86
N ASP A 58 21.38 4.10 -2.89
CA ASP A 58 21.73 5.53 -2.95
C ASP A 58 21.37 6.19 -4.29
N SER A 59 21.12 5.39 -5.33
CA SER A 59 20.74 5.85 -6.67
C SER A 59 19.22 5.86 -6.91
N LEU A 60 18.43 5.45 -5.91
CA LEU A 60 16.98 5.39 -6.04
C LEU A 60 16.39 6.80 -6.15
N PRO A 61 15.32 6.98 -6.94
CA PRO A 61 14.63 8.27 -7.05
C PRO A 61 13.72 8.58 -5.84
N VAL A 62 13.87 7.83 -4.74
CA VAL A 62 13.00 7.88 -3.56
C VAL A 62 13.82 7.69 -2.28
N ASP A 63 13.41 8.36 -1.20
CA ASP A 63 14.02 8.20 0.12
C ASP A 63 13.33 7.07 0.91
N ALA A 64 13.60 5.83 0.51
CA ALA A 64 13.01 4.64 1.15
C ALA A 64 13.35 4.55 2.64
N ALA A 65 14.54 5.01 3.04
CA ALA A 65 14.96 5.01 4.43
C ALA A 65 14.15 5.99 5.28
N ALA A 66 13.88 7.20 4.79
CA ALA A 66 13.00 8.13 5.48
C ALA A 66 11.58 7.59 5.60
N LEU A 67 11.02 7.02 4.53
CA LEU A 67 9.68 6.44 4.56
C LEU A 67 9.56 5.32 5.59
N ALA A 68 10.51 4.37 5.61
CA ALA A 68 10.56 3.28 6.57
C ALA A 68 10.55 3.81 8.02
N ARG A 69 11.44 4.76 8.34
CA ARG A 69 11.51 5.36 9.70
C ARG A 69 10.23 6.07 10.09
N ARG A 70 9.69 6.92 9.19
CA ARG A 70 8.47 7.72 9.45
C ARG A 70 7.24 6.85 9.61
N THR A 71 7.15 5.78 8.83
CA THR A 71 6.05 4.81 8.94
C THR A 71 6.14 4.05 10.25
N ALA A 72 7.32 3.54 10.63
CA ALA A 72 7.51 2.87 11.92
C ALA A 72 7.24 3.78 13.12
N GLU A 73 7.56 5.07 13.03
CA GLU A 73 7.24 6.08 14.04
C GLU A 73 5.72 6.21 14.24
N VAL A 74 4.98 6.51 13.16
CA VAL A 74 3.53 6.71 13.25
C VAL A 74 2.77 5.42 13.55
N GLU A 75 3.23 4.26 13.08
CA GLU A 75 2.66 2.96 13.44
C GLU A 75 2.72 2.71 14.94
N ARG A 76 3.86 3.01 15.58
CA ARG A 76 4.03 2.88 17.03
C ARG A 76 3.09 3.81 17.78
N GLU A 77 2.96 5.06 17.33
CA GLU A 77 2.06 6.04 17.93
C GLU A 77 0.59 5.60 17.82
N VAL A 78 0.13 5.21 16.62
CA VAL A 78 -1.26 4.77 16.40
C VAL A 78 -1.56 3.48 17.17
N THR A 79 -0.63 2.54 17.21
CA THR A 79 -0.75 1.30 18.00
C THR A 79 -0.95 1.63 19.48
N GLY A 80 -0.14 2.55 20.02
CA GLY A 80 -0.25 3.00 21.42
C GLY A 80 -1.54 3.77 21.71
N LEU A 81 -1.94 4.68 20.82
CA LEU A 81 -3.15 5.49 20.96
C LEU A 81 -4.42 4.64 21.03
N LEU A 82 -4.50 3.58 20.22
CA LEU A 82 -5.69 2.74 20.08
C LEU A 82 -5.60 1.40 20.83
N GLY A 83 -4.48 1.12 21.50
CA GLY A 83 -4.27 -0.15 22.20
C GLY A 83 -4.27 -1.37 21.27
N LEU A 84 -3.78 -1.20 20.04
CA LEU A 84 -3.79 -2.26 19.02
C LEU A 84 -2.75 -3.34 19.34
N GLN A 85 -3.03 -4.56 18.89
CA GLN A 85 -2.05 -5.65 18.91
C GLN A 85 -1.03 -5.50 17.77
N ARG A 86 -1.49 -5.04 16.60
CA ARG A 86 -0.68 -4.85 15.39
C ARG A 86 -1.39 -4.02 14.33
N ILE A 87 -0.62 -3.54 13.36
CA ILE A 87 -1.11 -2.94 12.11
C ILE A 87 -0.54 -3.76 10.95
N ASP A 88 -1.38 -4.54 10.26
CA ASP A 88 -0.93 -5.44 9.20
C ASP A 88 -0.75 -4.70 7.86
N ALA A 89 0.12 -5.23 7.01
CA ALA A 89 0.34 -4.81 5.61
C ALA A 89 0.57 -6.04 4.72
N PRO A 90 0.39 -5.93 3.39
CA PRO A 90 0.87 -6.95 2.46
C PRO A 90 2.36 -7.23 2.67
N VAL A 91 2.75 -8.50 2.56
CA VAL A 91 4.10 -8.99 2.93
C VAL A 91 5.22 -8.19 2.26
N ASP A 92 5.10 -7.92 0.97
CA ASP A 92 6.14 -7.19 0.22
C ASP A 92 6.26 -5.72 0.69
N LEU A 93 5.13 -5.09 1.02
CA LEU A 93 5.13 -3.73 1.59
C LEU A 93 5.69 -3.72 3.02
N ALA A 94 5.28 -4.67 3.85
CA ALA A 94 5.78 -4.80 5.22
C ALA A 94 7.31 -4.98 5.21
N SER A 95 7.82 -5.88 4.38
CA SER A 95 9.25 -6.14 4.23
C SER A 95 10.02 -4.89 3.78
N PHE A 96 9.47 -4.11 2.85
CA PHE A 96 10.08 -2.87 2.37
C PHE A 96 10.10 -1.76 3.43
N LEU A 97 9.02 -1.61 4.20
CA LEU A 97 8.91 -0.61 5.26
C LEU A 97 9.77 -0.94 6.49
N GLU A 98 10.02 -2.21 6.76
CA GLU A 98 10.94 -2.65 7.81
C GLU A 98 12.39 -2.53 7.37
N ASN A 99 12.71 -3.05 6.18
CA ASN A 99 14.05 -3.03 5.61
C ASN A 99 13.98 -2.92 4.07
N PRO A 100 14.17 -1.71 3.50
CA PRO A 100 14.09 -1.50 2.07
C PRO A 100 14.98 -2.43 1.24
N ALA A 101 16.17 -2.78 1.73
CA ALA A 101 17.08 -3.67 1.03
C ALA A 101 16.50 -5.10 0.90
N GLU A 102 15.90 -5.61 1.98
CA GLU A 102 15.27 -6.93 2.00
C GLU A 102 13.99 -6.95 1.16
N GLY A 103 13.15 -5.92 1.30
CA GLY A 103 11.90 -5.81 0.52
C GLY A 103 12.14 -5.79 -0.99
N LEU A 104 13.18 -5.08 -1.44
CA LEU A 104 13.54 -4.99 -2.85
C LEU A 104 14.26 -6.24 -3.37
N ALA A 105 14.97 -7.00 -2.53
CA ALA A 105 15.72 -8.18 -2.99
C ALA A 105 14.83 -9.28 -3.61
N ARG A 106 13.54 -9.28 -3.30
CA ARG A 106 12.55 -10.23 -3.83
C ARG A 106 12.41 -10.15 -5.36
N VAL A 107 12.53 -8.96 -5.95
CA VAL A 107 12.38 -8.79 -7.41
C VAL A 107 13.51 -9.42 -8.22
N LEU A 108 14.67 -9.62 -7.57
CA LEU A 108 15.84 -10.22 -8.20
C LEU A 108 15.82 -11.75 -8.20
N TYR A 109 14.83 -12.40 -7.58
CA TYR A 109 14.82 -13.87 -7.42
C TYR A 109 14.96 -14.60 -8.76
N ASN A 110 14.06 -14.34 -9.70
CA ASN A 110 14.09 -15.00 -11.01
C ASN A 110 15.31 -14.56 -11.84
N ARG A 111 15.63 -13.27 -11.83
CA ARG A 111 16.78 -12.71 -12.55
C ARG A 111 18.08 -13.38 -12.17
N MET A 112 18.27 -13.61 -10.88
CA MET A 112 19.48 -14.22 -10.38
C MET A 112 19.56 -15.71 -10.77
N PHE A 113 18.44 -16.43 -10.81
CA PHE A 113 18.44 -17.78 -11.38
C PHE A 113 18.78 -17.78 -12.87
N ASP A 114 18.23 -16.83 -13.64
CA ASP A 114 18.55 -16.73 -15.06
C ASP A 114 20.04 -16.43 -15.30
N LEU A 115 20.67 -15.60 -14.46
CA LEU A 115 22.12 -15.38 -14.46
C LEU A 115 22.88 -16.68 -14.14
N LEU A 116 22.51 -17.37 -13.05
CA LEU A 116 23.19 -18.61 -12.62
C LEU A 116 23.06 -19.75 -13.64
N GLN A 117 21.94 -19.82 -14.36
CA GLN A 117 21.69 -20.78 -15.44
C GLN A 117 22.36 -20.38 -16.77
N GLY A 118 23.03 -19.21 -16.82
CA GLY A 118 23.68 -18.70 -18.02
C GLY A 118 22.72 -18.21 -19.11
N LYS A 119 21.44 -17.95 -18.76
CA LYS A 119 20.45 -17.36 -19.68
C LYS A 119 20.61 -15.84 -19.80
N LEU A 120 21.25 -15.22 -18.80
CA LEU A 120 21.63 -13.81 -18.79
C LEU A 120 23.14 -13.71 -18.61
N SER A 121 23.76 -12.79 -19.35
CA SER A 121 25.12 -12.33 -19.06
C SER A 121 25.16 -11.44 -17.80
N GLY A 122 26.35 -11.23 -17.24
CA GLY A 122 26.52 -10.33 -16.10
C GLY A 122 26.09 -8.89 -16.41
N GLU A 123 26.41 -8.37 -17.59
CA GLU A 123 26.03 -7.03 -18.03
C GLU A 123 24.51 -6.87 -18.20
N GLU A 124 23.86 -7.85 -18.83
CA GLU A 124 22.39 -7.87 -18.96
C GLU A 124 21.70 -7.96 -17.60
N PHE A 125 22.26 -8.75 -16.67
CA PHE A 125 21.74 -8.84 -15.30
C PHE A 125 21.86 -7.50 -14.57
N GLU A 126 23.00 -6.82 -14.60
CA GLU A 126 23.15 -5.50 -13.92
C GLU A 126 22.15 -4.48 -14.45
N ALA A 127 22.05 -4.36 -15.78
CA ALA A 127 21.15 -3.40 -16.40
C ALA A 127 19.69 -3.69 -16.01
N GLN A 128 19.25 -4.95 -16.10
CA GLN A 128 17.86 -5.33 -15.80
C GLN A 128 17.57 -5.29 -14.30
N ALA A 129 18.51 -5.69 -13.45
CA ALA A 129 18.37 -5.62 -11.99
C ALA A 129 18.19 -4.18 -11.52
N GLY A 130 18.97 -3.23 -12.07
CA GLY A 130 18.85 -1.82 -11.74
C GLY A 130 17.47 -1.24 -12.08
N GLU A 131 16.93 -1.58 -13.26
CA GLU A 131 15.58 -1.16 -13.66
C GLU A 131 14.49 -1.80 -12.80
N ASP A 132 14.57 -3.12 -12.56
CA ASP A 132 13.61 -3.87 -11.74
C ASP A 132 13.58 -3.33 -10.30
N ILE A 133 14.75 -3.06 -9.71
CA ILE A 133 14.89 -2.44 -8.38
C ILE A 133 14.27 -1.05 -8.37
N ARG A 134 14.56 -0.21 -9.37
CA ARG A 134 14.03 1.17 -9.42
C ARG A 134 12.52 1.17 -9.53
N ALA A 135 11.96 0.37 -10.43
CA ALA A 135 10.52 0.26 -10.62
C ALA A 135 9.80 -0.21 -9.34
N ALA A 136 10.35 -1.26 -8.70
CA ALA A 136 9.82 -1.77 -7.44
C ALA A 136 9.92 -0.74 -6.30
N ALA A 137 11.04 -0.01 -6.20
CA ALA A 137 11.23 1.02 -5.20
C ALA A 137 10.22 2.16 -5.35
N VAL A 138 9.97 2.64 -6.57
CA VAL A 138 8.97 3.69 -6.83
C VAL A 138 7.57 3.21 -6.42
N GLN A 139 7.18 2.00 -6.81
CA GLN A 139 5.87 1.45 -6.48
C GLN A 139 5.69 1.22 -4.97
N LEU A 140 6.65 0.57 -4.31
CA LEU A 140 6.57 0.29 -2.87
C LEU A 140 6.68 1.57 -2.04
N TYR A 141 7.48 2.55 -2.48
CA TYR A 141 7.54 3.86 -1.85
C TYR A 141 6.19 4.57 -1.91
N ARG A 142 5.53 4.57 -3.07
CA ARG A 142 4.18 5.12 -3.21
C ARG A 142 3.23 4.50 -2.19
N LEU A 143 3.11 3.17 -2.19
CA LEU A 143 2.15 2.46 -1.33
C LEU A 143 2.47 2.62 0.15
N GLY A 144 3.76 2.67 0.50
CA GLY A 144 4.20 2.97 1.86
C GLY A 144 3.88 4.41 2.27
N TYR A 145 4.00 5.36 1.34
CA TYR A 145 3.62 6.76 1.59
C TYR A 145 2.12 6.92 1.81
N GLU A 146 1.29 6.26 1.00
CA GLU A 146 -0.17 6.22 1.20
C GLU A 146 -0.52 5.67 2.60
N ARG A 147 0.16 4.59 3.01
CA ARG A 147 0.01 4.00 4.35
C ARG A 147 0.45 4.96 5.45
N TRP A 148 1.62 5.59 5.31
CA TRP A 148 2.12 6.59 6.26
C TRP A 148 1.14 7.75 6.42
N ALA A 149 0.60 8.26 5.31
CA ALA A 149 -0.37 9.35 5.32
C ALA A 149 -1.67 8.94 6.00
N ALA A 150 -2.20 7.75 5.70
CA ALA A 150 -3.41 7.22 6.35
C ALA A 150 -3.23 7.08 7.87
N LEU A 151 -2.07 6.56 8.33
CA LEU A 151 -1.76 6.46 9.76
C LEU A 151 -1.56 7.82 10.40
N SER A 152 -0.93 8.76 9.70
CA SER A 152 -0.77 10.14 10.17
C SER A 152 -2.12 10.83 10.33
N ILE A 153 -3.04 10.64 9.39
CA ILE A 153 -4.45 11.09 9.48
C ILE A 153 -5.13 10.52 10.72
N ILE A 154 -5.03 9.21 10.95
CA ILE A 154 -5.60 8.56 12.14
C ILE A 154 -5.02 9.16 13.42
N ARG A 155 -3.70 9.37 13.49
CA ARG A 155 -3.05 10.01 14.64
C ARG A 155 -3.57 11.44 14.87
N MET A 156 -3.68 12.25 13.81
CA MET A 156 -4.11 13.66 13.92
C MET A 156 -5.59 13.83 14.24
N LEU A 157 -6.42 12.83 13.95
CA LEU A 157 -7.80 12.79 14.44
C LEU A 157 -7.87 12.71 15.97
N ASP A 158 -6.75 12.38 16.64
CA ASP A 158 -6.63 12.25 18.11
C ASP A 158 -7.73 11.37 18.70
N PRO A 159 -7.82 10.09 18.30
CA PRO A 159 -8.84 9.20 18.81
C PRO A 159 -8.59 8.85 20.28
N GLU A 160 -9.67 8.74 21.05
CA GLU A 160 -9.64 8.17 22.40
C GLU A 160 -9.97 6.67 22.41
N GLU A 161 -10.72 6.20 21.40
CA GLU A 161 -11.16 4.81 21.29
C GLU A 161 -11.33 4.43 19.82
N GLY A 162 -11.07 3.16 19.50
CA GLY A 162 -11.28 2.58 18.17
C GLY A 162 -12.16 1.34 18.22
N PHE A 163 -13.02 1.18 17.21
CA PHE A 163 -13.94 0.06 17.06
C PHE A 163 -13.76 -0.61 15.71
N GLY A 164 -13.71 -1.94 15.69
CA GLY A 164 -13.89 -2.71 14.46
C GLY A 164 -15.35 -2.65 14.00
N VAL A 165 -15.58 -2.93 12.72
CA VAL A 165 -16.94 -3.10 12.17
C VAL A 165 -17.15 -4.56 11.80
N GLU A 166 -18.15 -5.17 12.42
CA GLU A 166 -18.59 -6.55 12.17
C GLU A 166 -20.04 -6.57 11.67
N LEU A 167 -20.50 -7.74 11.23
CA LEU A 167 -21.88 -7.98 10.78
C LEU A 167 -22.55 -8.99 11.69
N ASP A 168 -23.79 -8.74 12.07
CA ASP A 168 -24.62 -9.72 12.78
C ASP A 168 -25.22 -10.77 11.83
N GLU A 169 -26.06 -11.65 12.36
CA GLU A 169 -26.71 -12.73 11.60
C GLU A 169 -27.60 -12.21 10.46
N ASP A 170 -28.12 -10.99 10.59
CA ASP A 170 -28.97 -10.31 9.60
C ASP A 170 -28.15 -9.41 8.65
N SER A 171 -26.82 -9.52 8.67
CA SER A 171 -25.91 -8.68 7.90
C SER A 171 -26.04 -7.19 8.21
N LYS A 172 -26.41 -6.83 9.44
CA LYS A 172 -26.40 -5.44 9.90
C LYS A 172 -25.06 -5.11 10.57
N PRO A 173 -24.43 -3.97 10.24
CA PRO A 173 -23.16 -3.60 10.83
C PRO A 173 -23.31 -3.18 12.30
N PHE A 174 -22.34 -3.58 13.12
CA PHE A 174 -22.21 -3.16 14.51
C PHE A 174 -20.75 -2.92 14.91
N LEU A 175 -20.54 -2.18 16.00
CA LEU A 175 -19.21 -1.87 16.53
C LEU A 175 -18.70 -2.98 17.44
N ALA A 176 -17.49 -3.46 17.18
CA ALA A 176 -16.78 -4.45 17.96
C ALA A 176 -15.44 -3.89 18.48
N PRO A 177 -14.78 -4.53 19.47
CA PRO A 177 -13.45 -4.10 19.90
C PRO A 177 -12.43 -4.13 18.76
N LEU A 178 -11.74 -3.01 18.51
CA LEU A 178 -10.67 -2.97 17.52
C LEU A 178 -9.40 -3.60 18.10
N ARG A 179 -8.89 -4.66 17.45
CA ARG A 179 -7.64 -5.32 17.87
C ARG A 179 -6.49 -5.07 16.91
N GLU A 180 -6.80 -4.86 15.65
CA GLU A 180 -5.83 -4.75 14.57
C GLU A 180 -6.38 -3.86 13.46
N ILE A 181 -5.49 -3.14 12.79
CA ILE A 181 -5.79 -2.38 11.58
C ILE A 181 -5.11 -3.06 10.41
N ALA A 182 -5.85 -3.27 9.33
CA ALA A 182 -5.31 -3.71 8.05
C ALA A 182 -6.07 -2.97 6.95
N PHE A 183 -5.41 -2.04 6.26
CA PHE A 183 -6.10 -1.20 5.27
C PHE A 183 -6.70 -2.04 4.15
N GLY A 184 -8.00 -1.90 3.92
CA GLY A 184 -8.81 -2.72 3.01
C GLY A 184 -9.59 -3.85 3.68
N ARG A 185 -9.35 -4.15 4.96
CA ARG A 185 -10.07 -5.22 5.68
C ARG A 185 -11.48 -4.78 6.01
N GLN A 186 -12.45 -5.66 5.81
CA GLN A 186 -13.82 -5.45 6.25
C GLN A 186 -14.50 -6.77 6.59
N ALA A 187 -15.60 -6.70 7.32
CA ALA A 187 -16.51 -7.83 7.47
C ALA A 187 -16.95 -8.36 6.10
N HIS A 188 -16.98 -9.69 5.98
CA HIS A 188 -17.28 -10.33 4.72
C HIS A 188 -18.72 -10.02 4.28
N HIS A 189 -18.86 -9.26 3.19
CA HIS A 189 -20.16 -9.09 2.53
C HIS A 189 -20.01 -9.07 1.00
N PRO A 190 -20.85 -9.81 0.26
CA PRO A 190 -20.78 -9.90 -1.20
C PRO A 190 -21.02 -8.56 -1.91
N THR A 191 -21.85 -7.67 -1.34
CA THR A 191 -22.37 -6.49 -2.04
C THR A 191 -22.10 -5.18 -1.31
N MET A 192 -21.85 -5.23 0.00
CA MET A 192 -21.70 -4.02 0.83
C MET A 192 -20.23 -3.67 0.98
N ARG A 193 -19.96 -2.36 1.09
CA ARG A 193 -18.66 -1.78 1.38
C ARG A 193 -18.75 -1.01 2.67
N LEU A 194 -18.19 -1.64 3.70
CA LEU A 194 -18.31 -1.24 5.09
C LEU A 194 -17.01 -0.60 5.54
N PRO A 195 -17.04 0.37 6.48
CA PRO A 195 -15.85 0.88 7.11
C PRO A 195 -15.01 -0.26 7.69
N GLU A 196 -13.71 -0.05 7.75
CA GLU A 196 -12.75 -1.00 8.30
C GLU A 196 -12.75 -0.90 9.82
N PHE A 197 -12.90 0.33 10.31
CA PHE A 197 -13.03 0.67 11.72
C PHE A 197 -13.70 2.04 11.88
N VAL A 198 -14.06 2.35 13.12
CA VAL A 198 -14.62 3.63 13.56
C VAL A 198 -13.76 4.17 14.68
N LEU A 199 -13.49 5.47 14.66
CA LEU A 199 -12.72 6.18 15.68
C LEU A 199 -13.65 7.09 16.48
N ARG A 200 -13.55 7.09 17.81
CA ARG A 200 -14.13 8.13 18.65
C ARG A 200 -13.07 9.19 18.92
N LEU A 201 -13.35 10.43 18.54
CA LEU A 201 -12.41 11.53 18.66
C LEU A 201 -12.38 12.06 20.10
N ARG A 202 -11.18 12.31 20.62
CA ARG A 202 -10.99 12.94 21.93
C ARG A 202 -11.57 14.35 21.93
N GLY A 203 -12.15 14.76 23.06
CA GLY A 203 -12.67 16.10 23.27
C GLY A 203 -14.06 16.36 22.69
N SER A 204 -14.31 15.98 21.43
CA SER A 204 -15.64 16.13 20.81
C SER A 204 -16.55 14.90 21.00
N GLY A 205 -15.97 13.72 21.23
CA GLY A 205 -16.71 12.45 21.32
C GLY A 205 -17.34 12.00 19.99
N ARG A 206 -17.06 12.71 18.88
CA ARG A 206 -17.60 12.39 17.55
C ARG A 206 -17.06 11.05 17.07
N LEU A 207 -17.87 10.36 16.27
CA LEU A 207 -17.51 9.09 15.66
C LEU A 207 -17.19 9.29 14.18
N VAL A 208 -16.04 8.78 13.75
CA VAL A 208 -15.56 8.83 12.37
C VAL A 208 -15.37 7.41 11.84
N ALA A 209 -16.18 7.02 10.87
CA ALA A 209 -16.01 5.80 10.11
C ALA A 209 -14.88 5.96 9.08
N VAL A 210 -13.97 4.98 9.03
CA VAL A 210 -12.78 5.00 8.16
C VAL A 210 -12.86 3.83 7.17
N LYS A 211 -12.77 4.14 5.88
CA LYS A 211 -12.57 3.15 4.80
C LYS A 211 -11.36 3.52 3.98
N VAL A 212 -10.51 2.54 3.69
CA VAL A 212 -9.32 2.70 2.85
C VAL A 212 -9.34 1.69 1.68
N PRO A 213 -10.35 1.76 0.77
CA PRO A 213 -10.49 0.78 -0.30
C PRO A 213 -9.41 0.97 -1.37
N LEU A 214 -9.25 -0.02 -2.26
CA LEU A 214 -8.44 0.18 -3.46
C LEU A 214 -9.08 1.25 -4.34
N ALA A 215 -8.28 2.09 -4.99
CA ALA A 215 -8.77 3.11 -5.91
C ALA A 215 -9.65 2.48 -7.01
N ARG A 216 -9.16 1.40 -7.65
CA ARG A 216 -9.94 0.64 -8.64
C ARG A 216 -11.21 -0.04 -8.10
N GLU A 217 -11.37 -0.14 -6.78
CA GLU A 217 -12.59 -0.66 -6.19
C GLU A 217 -13.68 0.41 -6.15
N VAL A 218 -13.30 1.66 -5.90
CA VAL A 218 -14.18 2.83 -5.93
C VAL A 218 -14.84 2.99 -7.30
N ASP A 219 -14.15 2.59 -8.37
CA ASP A 219 -14.73 2.56 -9.71
C ASP A 219 -16.02 1.74 -9.81
N GLY A 220 -16.12 0.68 -9.00
CA GLY A 220 -17.27 -0.21 -8.93
C GLY A 220 -18.39 0.28 -8.01
N TYR A 221 -18.22 1.40 -7.29
CA TYR A 221 -19.24 1.92 -6.37
C TYR A 221 -20.37 2.62 -7.13
N GLY A 222 -20.07 3.16 -8.31
CA GLY A 222 -21.05 3.67 -9.26
C GLY A 222 -21.67 2.55 -10.11
N VAL A 223 -22.61 1.77 -9.57
CA VAL A 223 -23.31 0.74 -10.36
C VAL A 223 -24.32 1.38 -11.31
N ARG A 224 -24.11 1.20 -12.62
CA ARG A 224 -24.87 1.86 -13.70
C ARG A 224 -26.06 1.07 -14.24
N TYR A 225 -26.28 -0.17 -13.80
CA TYR A 225 -27.24 -1.09 -14.41
C TYR A 225 -28.15 -1.77 -13.39
N LYS A 226 -29.44 -1.88 -13.72
CA LYS A 226 -30.43 -2.70 -13.01
C LYS A 226 -30.92 -3.83 -13.93
N PRO A 227 -31.01 -5.08 -13.46
CA PRO A 227 -30.64 -5.54 -12.11
C PRO A 227 -29.11 -5.61 -11.93
N ALA A 228 -28.64 -5.28 -10.72
CA ALA A 228 -27.23 -5.45 -10.39
C ALA A 228 -26.86 -6.93 -10.35
N VAL A 229 -25.70 -7.28 -10.88
CA VAL A 229 -25.17 -8.66 -10.83
C VAL A 229 -24.39 -8.81 -9.53
N ARG A 230 -24.85 -9.70 -8.64
CA ARG A 230 -24.12 -10.01 -7.40
C ARG A 230 -22.72 -10.51 -7.75
N PRO A 231 -21.65 -9.82 -7.29
CA PRO A 231 -20.30 -10.27 -7.56
C PRO A 231 -20.09 -11.64 -6.93
N ARG A 232 -19.75 -12.65 -7.74
CA ARG A 232 -19.37 -13.97 -7.22
C ARG A 232 -18.00 -13.87 -6.58
N LYS A 233 -17.84 -14.43 -5.37
CA LYS A 233 -16.55 -14.58 -4.66
C LYS A 233 -15.83 -13.28 -4.29
N LYS A 234 -16.51 -12.12 -4.29
CA LYS A 234 -15.92 -10.90 -3.71
C LYS A 234 -16.32 -10.81 -2.24
N THR A 235 -15.33 -10.76 -1.37
CA THR A 235 -15.56 -10.56 0.07
C THR A 235 -15.63 -9.07 0.43
N GLY A 236 -15.06 -8.24 -0.45
CA GLY A 236 -14.77 -6.82 -0.25
C GLY A 236 -13.60 -6.56 0.69
N ASP A 237 -12.99 -7.59 1.26
CA ASP A 237 -11.69 -7.50 1.93
C ASP A 237 -10.58 -7.45 0.87
N THR A 238 -9.83 -6.35 0.84
CA THR A 238 -8.70 -6.12 -0.06
C THR A 238 -7.39 -5.93 0.69
N SER A 239 -7.31 -6.31 1.97
CA SER A 239 -6.18 -6.01 2.85
C SER A 239 -4.84 -6.61 2.43
N TYR A 240 -4.87 -7.73 1.71
CA TYR A 240 -3.67 -8.39 1.18
C TYR A 240 -3.26 -7.90 -0.20
N THR A 241 -4.03 -6.99 -0.81
CA THR A 241 -3.75 -6.49 -2.16
C THR A 241 -2.79 -5.30 -2.10
N LEU A 242 -1.71 -5.40 -2.88
CA LEU A 242 -0.70 -4.38 -3.07
C LEU A 242 -1.08 -3.47 -4.24
N ASP A 243 -1.84 -2.42 -3.97
CA ASP A 243 -2.37 -1.51 -5.00
C ASP A 243 -2.79 -0.18 -4.33
N SER A 244 -2.91 0.89 -5.13
CA SER A 244 -3.17 2.24 -4.64
C SER A 244 -4.54 2.34 -3.97
N ARG A 245 -4.64 3.18 -2.95
CA ARG A 245 -5.84 3.31 -2.12
C ARG A 245 -6.37 4.74 -2.08
N VAL A 246 -7.64 4.84 -1.71
CA VAL A 246 -8.33 6.09 -1.39
C VAL A 246 -8.66 6.05 0.10
N ILE A 247 -8.70 7.19 0.79
CA ILE A 247 -9.20 7.28 2.16
C ILE A 247 -10.56 7.96 2.12
N LEU A 248 -11.56 7.30 2.70
CA LEU A 248 -12.92 7.81 2.87
C LEU A 248 -13.21 7.91 4.37
N LEU A 249 -13.61 9.11 4.80
CA LEU A 249 -13.93 9.39 6.20
C LEU A 249 -15.37 9.92 6.28
N SER A 250 -16.14 9.37 7.20
CA SER A 250 -17.54 9.75 7.40
C SER A 250 -17.87 9.97 8.87
N LEU A 251 -18.52 11.09 9.17
CA LEU A 251 -19.07 11.37 10.49
C LEU A 251 -20.31 10.51 10.73
N MET A 252 -20.39 9.94 11.93
CA MET A 252 -21.53 9.16 12.39
C MET A 252 -22.32 9.94 13.42
N GLU A 253 -23.64 9.94 13.29
CA GLU A 253 -24.56 10.57 14.24
C GLU A 253 -24.64 9.79 15.56
N SER A 254 -24.48 8.47 15.50
CA SER A 254 -24.55 7.59 16.66
C SER A 254 -23.75 6.29 16.42
N PRO A 255 -23.45 5.51 17.48
CA PRO A 255 -22.81 4.20 17.35
C PRO A 255 -23.55 3.23 16.42
N GLY A 256 -24.87 3.39 16.25
CA GLY A 256 -25.71 2.53 15.40
C GLY A 256 -25.83 2.99 13.95
N SER A 257 -25.29 4.17 13.59
CA SER A 257 -25.40 4.74 12.25
C SER A 257 -24.12 4.50 11.42
N ILE A 258 -23.64 3.25 11.40
CA ILE A 258 -22.44 2.88 10.64
C ILE A 258 -22.77 2.99 9.14
N PRO A 259 -22.04 3.80 8.36
CA PRO A 259 -22.36 4.01 6.96
C PRO A 259 -22.03 2.77 6.12
N VAL A 260 -22.85 2.51 5.10
CA VAL A 260 -22.50 1.60 4.00
C VAL A 260 -22.04 2.48 2.84
N PHE A 261 -20.73 2.53 2.56
CA PHE A 261 -20.17 3.41 1.53
C PHE A 261 -20.72 3.08 0.15
N ALA A 262 -20.93 1.78 -0.13
CA ALA A 262 -21.64 1.32 -1.32
C ALA A 262 -22.36 0.01 -1.04
N ASP A 263 -23.59 -0.11 -1.54
CA ASP A 263 -24.26 -1.39 -1.76
C ASP A 263 -24.42 -1.61 -3.26
N ILE A 264 -23.65 -2.57 -3.77
CA ILE A 264 -23.60 -2.90 -5.20
C ILE A 264 -24.94 -3.45 -5.68
N TYR A 265 -25.68 -4.16 -4.82
CA TYR A 265 -26.94 -4.79 -5.21
C TYR A 265 -28.11 -3.80 -5.18
N GLU A 266 -28.19 -2.98 -4.13
CA GLU A 266 -29.20 -1.92 -4.03
C GLU A 266 -28.88 -0.69 -4.90
N CYS A 267 -27.67 -0.65 -5.49
CA CYS A 267 -27.13 0.48 -6.24
C CYS A 267 -27.13 1.79 -5.42
N THR A 268 -26.90 1.68 -4.11
CA THR A 268 -26.83 2.83 -3.20
C THR A 268 -25.39 3.14 -2.84
N ARG A 269 -25.12 4.42 -2.57
CA ARG A 269 -23.81 4.91 -2.15
C ARG A 269 -23.98 6.02 -1.12
N THR A 270 -23.06 6.06 -0.17
CA THR A 270 -23.02 7.11 0.85
C THR A 270 -21.90 8.08 0.51
N SER A 271 -22.23 9.37 0.48
CA SER A 271 -21.23 10.41 0.29
C SER A 271 -20.35 10.54 1.54
N PRO A 272 -19.03 10.34 1.43
CA PRO A 272 -18.13 10.58 2.54
C PRO A 272 -18.11 12.06 2.90
N ASP A 273 -17.73 12.39 4.14
CA ASP A 273 -17.50 13.78 4.52
C ASP A 273 -16.18 14.25 3.90
N VAL A 274 -15.13 13.43 4.04
CA VAL A 274 -13.79 13.68 3.47
C VAL A 274 -13.37 12.51 2.59
N MET A 275 -12.82 12.82 1.42
CA MET A 275 -12.21 11.87 0.48
C MET A 275 -10.79 12.31 0.14
N ILE A 276 -9.81 11.42 0.28
CA ILE A 276 -8.40 11.69 0.02
C ILE A 276 -7.86 10.65 -0.94
N GLU A 277 -7.42 11.09 -2.12
CA GLU A 277 -6.71 10.27 -3.09
C GLU A 277 -5.21 10.60 -3.10
N PHE A 278 -4.42 9.74 -3.73
CA PHE A 278 -2.99 9.92 -3.85
C PHE A 278 -2.58 9.90 -5.32
N ALA A 279 -1.70 10.81 -5.70
CA ALA A 279 -1.13 10.86 -7.04
C ALA A 279 0.38 11.11 -6.95
N ALA A 280 1.17 10.41 -7.75
CA ALA A 280 2.56 10.81 -7.97
C ALA A 280 2.60 12.10 -8.79
N ALA A 281 3.67 12.91 -8.63
CA ALA A 281 3.79 14.18 -9.37
C ALA A 281 3.62 14.01 -10.89
N GLY A 282 4.18 12.94 -11.48
CA GLY A 282 4.03 12.66 -12.92
C GLY A 282 2.62 12.26 -13.36
N GLU A 283 1.77 11.76 -12.45
CA GLU A 283 0.37 11.44 -12.76
C GLU A 283 -0.50 12.68 -12.88
N LEU A 284 -0.05 13.82 -12.36
CA LEU A 284 -0.75 15.09 -12.54
C LEU A 284 -0.66 15.61 -13.99
N GLU A 285 0.29 15.09 -14.78
CA GLU A 285 0.42 15.39 -16.21
C GLU A 285 -0.35 14.38 -17.07
N ASP A 286 -0.80 13.26 -16.50
CA ASP A 286 -1.57 12.23 -17.19
C ASP A 286 -3.07 12.52 -17.10
N SER A 287 -3.67 12.87 -18.24
CA SER A 287 -5.11 13.15 -18.32
C SER A 287 -5.97 11.96 -17.90
N PHE A 288 -5.53 10.72 -18.14
CA PHE A 288 -6.26 9.53 -17.75
C PHE A 288 -6.28 9.36 -16.22
N ALA A 289 -5.15 9.56 -15.56
CA ALA A 289 -5.07 9.52 -14.09
C ALA A 289 -5.96 10.60 -13.46
N LEU A 290 -5.95 11.83 -14.01
CA LEU A 290 -6.82 12.91 -13.54
C LEU A 290 -8.32 12.61 -13.77
N ASP A 291 -8.67 11.97 -14.89
CA ASP A 291 -10.05 11.60 -15.18
C ASP A 291 -10.58 10.53 -14.22
N LEU A 292 -9.73 9.63 -13.74
CA LEU A 292 -10.10 8.68 -12.67
C LEU A 292 -10.44 9.41 -11.37
N VAL A 293 -9.61 10.36 -10.94
CA VAL A 293 -9.87 11.19 -9.75
C VAL A 293 -11.19 11.96 -9.91
N ARG A 294 -11.40 12.63 -11.07
CA ARG A 294 -12.65 13.34 -11.37
C ARG A 294 -13.86 12.42 -11.32
N LYS A 295 -13.72 11.21 -11.85
CA LYS A 295 -14.77 10.19 -11.80
C LYS A 295 -15.09 9.79 -10.36
N HIS A 296 -14.09 9.54 -9.51
CA HIS A 296 -14.31 9.23 -8.10
C HIS A 296 -15.00 10.36 -7.35
N LEU A 297 -14.58 11.62 -7.55
CA LEU A 297 -15.23 12.80 -6.97
C LEU A 297 -16.69 12.91 -7.40
N TRP A 298 -16.96 12.68 -8.70
CA TRP A 298 -18.32 12.70 -9.25
C TRP A 298 -19.19 11.57 -8.70
N ASP A 299 -18.62 10.38 -8.55
CA ASP A 299 -19.32 9.19 -8.08
C ASP A 299 -19.60 9.27 -6.57
N LEU A 300 -18.62 9.64 -5.74
CA LEU A 300 -18.78 9.66 -4.29
C LEU A 300 -19.36 10.97 -3.76
N LYS A 301 -19.14 12.10 -4.45
CA LYS A 301 -19.62 13.43 -4.06
C LYS A 301 -19.30 13.76 -2.59
N PRO A 302 -18.01 13.78 -2.20
CA PRO A 302 -17.63 14.10 -0.83
C PRO A 302 -18.20 15.45 -0.39
N LYS A 303 -18.73 15.54 0.84
CA LYS A 303 -19.48 16.71 1.30
C LYS A 303 -18.61 17.98 1.37
N ASP A 304 -17.36 17.83 1.80
CA ASP A 304 -16.38 18.92 1.89
C ASP A 304 -15.44 19.00 0.67
N GLY A 305 -15.80 18.30 -0.41
CA GLY A 305 -14.93 18.10 -1.57
C GLY A 305 -13.87 17.02 -1.32
N GLY A 306 -13.10 16.72 -2.35
CA GLY A 306 -11.98 15.79 -2.23
C GLY A 306 -10.64 16.48 -2.02
N SER A 307 -9.63 15.70 -1.74
CA SER A 307 -8.24 16.14 -1.74
C SER A 307 -7.38 15.11 -2.45
N VAL A 308 -6.37 15.57 -3.16
CA VAL A 308 -5.34 14.71 -3.76
C VAL A 308 -4.03 15.05 -3.08
N VAL A 309 -3.50 14.08 -2.35
CA VAL A 309 -2.17 14.15 -1.75
C VAL A 309 -1.16 13.76 -2.82
N VAL A 310 -0.30 14.70 -3.17
CA VAL A 310 0.72 14.56 -4.21
C VAL A 310 2.00 14.02 -3.58
N ILE A 311 2.47 12.91 -4.12
CA ILE A 311 3.70 12.24 -3.71
C ILE A 311 4.83 12.85 -4.54
N GLY A 312 5.59 13.74 -3.91
CA GLY A 312 6.62 14.56 -4.54
C GLY A 312 6.21 16.04 -4.62
N PRO A 313 7.01 16.87 -5.29
CA PRO A 313 6.71 18.29 -5.44
C PRO A 313 5.49 18.50 -6.34
N LEU A 314 4.73 19.57 -6.09
CA LEU A 314 3.75 20.05 -7.06
C LEU A 314 4.46 20.57 -8.31
N PRO A 315 3.90 20.35 -9.51
CA PRO A 315 4.38 21.04 -10.71
C PRO A 315 4.19 22.55 -10.57
N ALA A 316 4.96 23.32 -11.34
CA ALA A 316 4.91 24.79 -11.30
C ALA A 316 3.51 25.33 -11.64
N GLU A 317 2.82 24.67 -12.56
CA GLU A 317 1.43 24.94 -12.93
C GLU A 317 0.60 23.69 -12.61
N PRO A 318 0.06 23.58 -11.38
CA PRO A 318 -0.79 22.46 -11.01
C PRO A 318 -2.05 22.41 -11.86
N PRO A 319 -2.51 21.20 -12.26
CA PRO A 319 -3.73 21.06 -13.03
C PRO A 319 -4.93 21.53 -12.19
N ASP A 320 -5.89 22.16 -12.85
CA ASP A 320 -7.17 22.45 -12.24
C ASP A 320 -7.98 21.14 -12.07
N LEU A 321 -8.38 20.88 -10.84
CA LEU A 321 -9.18 19.72 -10.44
C LEU A 321 -10.42 20.24 -9.68
N PRO A 322 -11.47 20.68 -10.40
CA PRO A 322 -12.67 21.19 -9.78
C PRO A 322 -13.25 20.18 -8.78
N GLY A 323 -13.50 20.63 -7.56
CA GLY A 323 -14.02 19.79 -6.48
C GLY A 323 -12.97 19.03 -5.67
N ALA A 324 -11.68 19.18 -5.99
CA ALA A 324 -10.59 18.69 -5.15
C ALA A 324 -9.49 19.73 -4.91
N ARG A 325 -8.80 19.59 -3.78
CA ARG A 325 -7.62 20.38 -3.45
C ARG A 325 -6.36 19.53 -3.66
N LEU A 326 -5.33 20.10 -4.26
CA LEU A 326 -4.02 19.48 -4.35
C LEU A 326 -3.18 19.87 -3.13
N VAL A 327 -2.57 18.88 -2.48
CA VAL A 327 -1.67 19.09 -1.34
C VAL A 327 -0.43 18.24 -1.52
N ALA A 328 0.76 18.82 -1.42
CA ALA A 328 2.03 18.08 -1.41
C ALA A 328 2.69 18.24 -0.04
N PRO A 329 2.28 17.45 0.97
CA PRO A 329 2.77 17.62 2.33
C PRO A 329 4.18 17.05 2.51
N CYS A 330 4.71 16.26 1.57
CA CYS A 330 5.94 15.50 1.76
C CYS A 330 5.83 14.69 3.08
N PHE A 331 6.75 14.86 4.05
CA PHE A 331 6.62 14.25 5.37
C PHE A 331 6.15 15.22 6.46
N ASP A 332 5.56 16.36 6.09
CA ASP A 332 4.98 17.33 7.02
C ASP A 332 3.51 16.99 7.33
N THR A 333 3.26 16.50 8.54
CA THR A 333 1.90 16.18 8.99
C THR A 333 1.01 17.41 9.11
N ALA A 334 1.55 18.62 9.28
CA ALA A 334 0.73 19.84 9.34
C ALA A 334 -0.04 20.06 8.04
N GLY A 335 0.56 19.73 6.88
CA GLY A 335 -0.10 19.80 5.58
C GLY A 335 -1.29 18.83 5.44
N LEU A 336 -1.28 17.71 6.17
CA LEU A 336 -2.39 16.76 6.21
C LEU A 336 -3.53 17.20 7.15
N GLY A 337 -3.24 18.03 8.16
CA GLY A 337 -4.23 18.47 9.15
C GLY A 337 -5.42 19.21 8.52
N ALA A 338 -5.16 20.07 7.53
CA ALA A 338 -6.20 20.80 6.80
C ALA A 338 -7.21 19.89 6.08
N LEU A 339 -6.83 18.64 5.78
CA LEU A 339 -7.70 17.67 5.10
C LEU A 339 -8.81 17.14 6.02
N ILE A 340 -8.59 17.14 7.33
CA ILE A 340 -9.48 16.52 8.33
C ILE A 340 -10.17 17.53 9.24
N GLU A 341 -9.94 18.83 9.05
CA GLU A 341 -10.63 19.90 9.80
C GLU A 341 -12.17 19.77 9.78
N PRO A 342 -12.84 19.39 8.66
CA PRO A 342 -14.30 19.19 8.67
C PRO A 342 -14.79 18.13 9.66
N LEU A 343 -13.93 17.19 10.05
CA LEU A 343 -14.25 16.12 11.00
C LEU A 343 -14.03 16.53 12.45
N ARG A 344 -13.27 17.61 12.69
CA ARG A 344 -12.91 18.10 14.02
C ARG A 344 -13.76 19.29 14.47
N ALA A 345 -14.23 20.11 13.52
CA ALA A 345 -15.06 21.30 13.75
C ALA A 345 -16.48 20.97 14.23
#